data_AF-A0A7D7A096-F1
#
_entry.id   AF-A0A7D7A096-F1
#
_cell.length_a   1.000
_cell.length_b   1.000
_cell.length_c   1.000
_cell.angle_alpha   90.00
_cell.angle_beta   90.00
_cell.angle_gamma   90.00
#
_symmetry.space_group_name_H-M   'P 1'
#
loop_
_entity.id
_entity.type
_entity.pdbx_description
1 polymer ?
#
loop_
_entity_poly.entity_id
_entity_poly.type
_entity_poly.pdbx_seq_one_letter_code
_entity_poly.pdbx_strand_id
1 'polypeptide(L)'
;EVIMTVLHAGGKFDKDSYKVSGGLHGVGVSCVNALSNEMITTVYRDGNVYQQVYSKGKAQTGVEEIGNSDKRGTKQFFQPDDTIFTELVYNYDTLASRLRELSYLNKGITITLTDERETLEDGSFKSEVFHSEGGLKEFVAYIDGSREAIMENVIFMEGERDDIPVEVAMRYNTSFNENLHSYVNNINTHEGGTHLAGFRRALTRTLKKYADDLGIPQKEKVEITGDDFREGLTAVVSVKVMEPQFEGQTKTKLGNSEVSGAVDKIVGEMLTNFLEENPNEAKIIVQKVVLAAKARQAAKKAREMVQRKSPMGGSGLPGKLSDCSSKSPEESEIFLVEGDSAGGTAKQGRDRHFQAILPLRGKILNVEKSMLHKVYDNEEIKNIYTALGVSVGTEEDSKALNMAKLRYHKIVIMTDADVDGSHIRTLL
;
A
#
# COMPACT_ATOMS: atom_id res chain seq x y z
N GLU A 1 14.88 33.25 2.79
CA GLU A 1 16.26 32.75 2.72
C GLU A 1 16.60 31.57 3.64
N VAL A 2 16.72 31.75 4.97
CA VAL A 2 17.33 30.73 5.88
C VAL A 2 16.78 29.30 5.68
N ILE A 3 15.45 29.13 5.68
CA ILE A 3 14.83 27.79 5.50
C ILE A 3 15.09 27.16 4.12
N MET A 4 15.44 27.97 3.11
CA MET A 4 15.71 27.52 1.74
C MET A 4 17.17 27.13 1.54
N THR A 5 18.10 27.69 2.32
CA THR A 5 19.55 27.55 2.11
C THR A 5 20.27 26.84 3.25
N VAL A 6 19.66 26.73 4.42
CA VAL A 6 20.24 26.09 5.60
C VAL A 6 19.48 24.81 5.93
N LEU A 7 20.22 23.72 6.14
CA LEU A 7 19.66 22.45 6.60
C LEU A 7 19.26 22.55 8.07
N HIS A 8 18.23 21.80 8.47
CA HIS A 8 17.70 21.81 9.83
C HIS A 8 17.23 23.19 10.29
N ALA A 9 16.75 24.01 9.36
CA ALA A 9 16.19 25.32 9.65
C ALA A 9 14.66 25.33 9.47
N GLY A 10 13.94 25.85 10.45
CA GLY A 10 12.50 26.09 10.36
C GLY A 10 11.80 26.11 11.72
N GLY A 11 10.57 26.64 11.76
CA GLY A 11 9.78 26.72 13.00
C GLY A 11 9.22 25.37 13.49
N LYS A 12 9.49 24.27 12.79
CA LYS A 12 8.94 22.93 13.12
C LYS A 12 9.63 22.25 14.31
N PHE A 13 10.72 22.84 14.81
CA PHE A 13 11.39 22.42 16.04
C PHE A 13 10.79 23.09 17.28
N ASP A 14 9.95 24.11 17.08
CA ASP A 14 9.27 24.85 18.13
C ASP A 14 7.79 24.45 18.20
N LYS A 15 7.36 24.01 19.39
CA LYS A 15 6.01 23.53 19.67
C LYS A 15 4.98 24.65 19.73
N ASP A 16 5.41 25.88 19.96
CA ASP A 16 4.54 27.05 19.98
C ASP A 16 4.08 27.43 18.57
N SER A 17 4.91 27.14 17.56
CA SER A 17 4.64 27.43 16.16
C SER A 17 3.84 26.32 15.45
N TYR A 18 4.17 25.04 15.71
CA TYR A 18 3.49 23.88 15.11
C TYR A 18 3.22 22.79 16.15
N LYS A 19 1.98 22.73 16.65
CA LYS A 19 1.55 21.71 17.62
C LYS A 19 1.59 20.28 17.06
N VAL A 20 1.26 20.10 15.78
CA VAL A 20 1.33 18.82 15.06
C VAL A 20 1.83 19.07 13.65
N SER A 21 2.89 18.39 13.24
CA SER A 21 3.40 18.47 11.86
C SER A 21 4.05 17.15 11.40
N GLY A 22 3.92 16.81 10.13
CA GLY A 22 4.62 15.64 9.56
C GLY A 22 6.11 15.90 9.31
N GLY A 23 6.52 17.17 9.19
CA GLY A 23 7.87 17.56 8.79
C GLY A 23 8.78 17.82 9.98
N LEU A 24 9.55 16.83 10.43
CA LEU A 24 10.38 16.98 11.64
C LEU A 24 11.84 17.38 11.42
N HIS A 25 12.36 17.25 10.20
CA HIS A 25 13.81 17.32 9.99
C HIS A 25 14.34 18.68 9.52
N GLY A 26 13.46 19.58 9.04
CA GLY A 26 13.87 20.92 8.59
C GLY A 26 14.77 20.95 7.34
N VAL A 27 14.77 19.89 6.53
CA VAL A 27 15.61 19.76 5.31
C VAL A 27 14.83 19.72 4.00
N GLY A 28 13.51 19.48 4.05
CA GLY A 28 12.75 19.15 2.84
C GLY A 28 12.78 20.24 1.77
N VAL A 29 12.50 21.48 2.16
CA VAL A 29 12.40 22.59 1.20
C VAL A 29 13.77 23.03 0.67
N SER A 30 14.83 22.90 1.47
CA SER A 30 16.20 23.17 1.03
C SER A 30 16.72 22.10 0.08
N CYS A 31 16.33 20.83 0.24
CA CYS A 31 16.58 19.81 -0.78
C CYS A 31 15.89 20.15 -2.12
N VAL A 32 14.62 20.56 -2.10
CA VAL A 32 13.92 21.00 -3.32
C VAL A 32 14.67 22.15 -3.99
N ASN A 33 15.11 23.14 -3.21
CA ASN A 33 15.89 24.27 -3.72
C ASN A 33 17.23 23.83 -4.33
N ALA A 34 17.97 22.96 -3.65
CA ALA A 34 19.25 22.45 -4.13
C ALA A 34 19.14 21.66 -5.44
N LEU A 35 18.02 20.96 -5.63
CA LEU A 35 17.76 20.09 -6.79
C LEU A 35 16.96 20.79 -7.90
N SER A 36 16.87 22.12 -7.88
CA SER A 36 16.13 22.91 -8.87
C SER A 36 17.07 23.84 -9.64
N ASN A 37 16.86 23.93 -10.96
CA ASN A 37 17.51 24.93 -11.82
C ASN A 37 17.10 26.35 -11.42
N GLU A 38 15.82 26.54 -11.15
CA GLU A 38 15.22 27.78 -10.66
C GLU A 38 14.19 27.47 -9.57
N MET A 39 14.14 28.30 -8.54
CA MET A 39 13.10 28.28 -7.52
C MET A 39 12.73 29.72 -7.15
N ILE A 40 11.43 30.03 -7.14
CA ILE A 40 10.91 31.36 -6.81
C ILE A 40 9.95 31.22 -5.64
N THR A 41 10.29 31.88 -4.53
CA THR A 41 9.43 31.93 -3.34
C THR A 41 8.79 33.30 -3.24
N THR A 42 7.45 33.33 -3.23
CA THR A 42 6.67 34.56 -3.05
C THR A 42 5.84 34.44 -1.77
N VAL A 43 6.01 35.38 -0.84
CA VAL A 43 5.33 35.42 0.46
C VAL A 43 4.42 36.63 0.54
N TYR A 44 3.15 36.40 0.86
CA TYR A 44 2.16 37.44 1.10
C TYR A 44 1.97 37.58 2.60
N ARG A 45 2.41 38.71 3.18
CA ARG A 45 2.41 38.90 4.63
C ARG A 45 2.44 40.39 4.99
N ASP A 46 1.72 40.76 6.04
CA ASP A 46 1.73 42.10 6.65
C ASP A 46 1.43 43.24 5.65
N GLY A 47 0.54 42.97 4.68
CA GLY A 47 0.14 43.94 3.64
C GLY A 47 1.03 43.95 2.39
N ASN A 48 2.13 43.19 2.39
CA ASN A 48 3.17 43.27 1.36
C ASN A 48 3.38 41.91 0.65
N VAL A 49 3.99 41.98 -0.54
CA VAL A 49 4.44 40.84 -1.34
C VAL A 49 5.96 40.83 -1.34
N TYR A 50 6.55 39.78 -0.78
CA TYR A 50 7.98 39.55 -0.78
C TYR A 50 8.34 38.45 -1.77
N GLN A 51 9.42 38.62 -2.52
CA GLN A 51 9.93 37.60 -3.44
C GLN A 51 11.43 37.40 -3.27
N GLN A 52 11.87 36.16 -3.46
CA GLN A 52 13.29 35.81 -3.56
C GLN A 52 13.47 34.69 -4.59
N VAL A 53 14.51 34.82 -5.42
CA VAL A 53 14.85 33.87 -6.48
C VAL A 53 16.09 33.07 -6.08
N TYR A 54 16.07 31.78 -6.37
CA TYR A 54 17.15 30.85 -6.11
C TYR A 54 17.49 30.05 -7.37
N SER A 55 18.76 29.64 -7.48
CA SER A 55 19.23 28.71 -8.51
C SER A 55 20.21 27.73 -7.89
N LYS A 56 19.97 26.42 -8.08
CA LYS A 56 20.81 25.32 -7.57
C LYS A 56 21.18 25.49 -6.10
N GLY A 57 20.17 25.80 -5.27
CA GLY A 57 20.30 26.00 -3.83
C GLY A 57 20.83 27.36 -3.37
N LYS A 58 21.21 28.26 -4.29
CA LYS A 58 21.81 29.57 -3.96
C LYS A 58 20.83 30.71 -4.18
N ALA A 59 20.69 31.60 -3.21
CA ALA A 59 19.95 32.85 -3.38
C ALA A 59 20.62 33.71 -4.45
N GLN A 60 19.85 34.19 -5.43
CA GLN A 60 20.33 35.06 -6.51
C GLN A 60 20.21 36.54 -6.14
N THR A 61 19.21 36.87 -5.34
CA THR A 61 18.92 38.20 -4.83
C THR A 61 18.63 38.16 -3.33
N GLY A 62 18.64 39.33 -2.69
CA GLY A 62 18.05 39.48 -1.36
C GLY A 62 16.53 39.30 -1.40
N VAL A 63 15.88 39.34 -0.23
CA VAL A 63 14.41 39.38 -0.18
C VAL A 63 13.95 40.76 -0.64
N GLU A 64 13.17 40.81 -1.71
CA GLU A 64 12.66 42.04 -2.32
C GLU A 64 11.16 42.20 -2.04
N GLU A 65 10.75 43.41 -1.69
CA GLU A 65 9.33 43.79 -1.66
C GLU A 65 8.90 44.20 -3.07
N ILE A 66 8.02 43.40 -3.70
CA ILE A 66 7.61 43.57 -5.09
C ILE A 66 6.21 44.18 -5.25
N GLY A 67 5.55 44.52 -4.13
CA GLY A 67 4.25 45.19 -4.13
C GLY A 67 3.45 44.98 -2.85
N ASN A 68 2.19 45.42 -2.89
CA ASN A 68 1.23 45.30 -1.80
C ASN A 68 0.23 44.16 -2.06
N SER A 69 -0.33 43.57 -1.01
CA SER A 69 -1.32 42.49 -1.09
C SER A 69 -2.24 42.46 0.14
N ASP A 70 -3.52 42.20 -0.10
CA ASP A 70 -4.55 41.91 0.91
C ASP A 70 -4.58 40.43 1.34
N LYS A 71 -3.92 39.56 0.56
CA LYS A 71 -3.81 38.11 0.84
C LYS A 71 -2.73 37.81 1.88
N ARG A 72 -2.87 36.64 2.53
CA ARG A 72 -1.84 36.02 3.36
C ARG A 72 -1.56 34.60 2.86
N GLY A 73 -0.29 34.26 2.65
CA GLY A 73 0.09 32.92 2.16
C GLY A 73 1.48 32.86 1.57
N THR A 74 1.78 31.74 0.90
CA THR A 74 3.06 31.54 0.21
C THR A 74 2.82 30.82 -1.09
N LYS A 75 3.39 31.33 -2.18
CA LYS A 75 3.47 30.67 -3.48
C LYS A 75 4.90 30.18 -3.66
N GLN A 76 5.05 28.90 -4.02
CA GLN A 76 6.33 28.30 -4.32
C GLN A 76 6.32 27.81 -5.75
N PHE A 77 7.27 28.29 -6.54
CA PHE A 77 7.57 27.78 -7.88
C PHE A 77 8.96 27.15 -7.85
N PHE A 78 9.14 26.07 -8.61
CA PHE A 78 10.44 25.44 -8.81
C PHE A 78 10.45 24.64 -10.12
N GLN A 79 11.63 24.55 -10.73
CA GLN A 79 11.90 23.75 -11.92
C GLN A 79 13.03 22.76 -11.62
N PRO A 80 12.83 21.44 -11.74
CA PRO A 80 13.85 20.44 -11.47
C PRO A 80 15.13 20.64 -12.29
N ASP A 81 16.28 20.30 -11.70
CA ASP A 81 17.57 20.33 -12.38
C ASP A 81 17.69 19.14 -13.36
N ASP A 82 17.76 19.46 -14.65
CA ASP A 82 17.88 18.54 -15.78
C ASP A 82 19.26 17.88 -15.89
N THR A 83 20.24 18.33 -15.11
CA THR A 83 21.53 17.65 -14.95
C THR A 83 21.49 16.54 -13.90
N ILE A 84 20.46 16.51 -13.05
CA ILE A 84 20.28 15.54 -11.97
C ILE A 84 19.17 14.53 -12.31
N PHE A 85 18.02 15.02 -12.78
CA PHE A 85 16.86 14.17 -13.07
C PHE A 85 16.79 13.80 -14.55
N THR A 86 16.60 12.50 -14.83
CA THR A 86 16.42 11.99 -16.19
C THR A 86 15.01 12.17 -16.72
N GLU A 87 14.02 12.32 -15.84
CA GLU A 87 12.62 12.54 -16.18
C GLU A 87 12.16 13.84 -15.52
N LEU A 88 11.73 14.79 -16.34
CA LEU A 88 11.34 16.14 -15.92
C LEU A 88 9.83 16.37 -16.01
N VAL A 89 9.13 15.43 -16.65
CA VAL A 89 7.70 15.52 -16.89
C VAL A 89 6.97 14.86 -15.73
N TYR A 90 6.23 15.66 -14.97
CA TYR A 90 5.43 15.15 -13.88
C TYR A 90 4.26 14.31 -14.38
N ASN A 91 3.98 13.21 -13.69
CA ASN A 91 2.81 12.39 -13.93
C ASN A 91 1.59 13.01 -13.23
N TYR A 92 0.58 13.41 -14.02
CA TYR A 92 -0.62 14.08 -13.50
C TYR A 92 -1.40 13.18 -12.53
N ASP A 93 -1.64 11.92 -12.91
CA ASP A 93 -2.48 11.01 -12.15
C ASP A 93 -1.88 10.67 -10.78
N THR A 94 -0.54 10.61 -10.69
CA THR A 94 0.19 10.44 -9.44
C THR A 94 -0.04 11.63 -8.50
N LEU A 95 0.04 12.87 -9.03
CA LEU A 95 -0.23 14.07 -8.25
C LEU A 95 -1.70 14.14 -7.85
N ALA A 96 -2.63 13.91 -8.78
CA ALA A 96 -4.06 13.91 -8.54
C ALA A 96 -4.45 12.91 -7.44
N SER A 97 -3.92 11.68 -7.51
CA SER A 97 -4.15 10.67 -6.47
C SER A 97 -3.67 11.15 -5.11
N ARG A 98 -2.44 11.69 -5.02
CA ARG A 98 -1.89 12.16 -3.74
C ARG A 98 -2.64 13.36 -3.17
N LEU A 99 -3.04 14.31 -4.01
CA LEU A 99 -3.80 15.48 -3.57
C LEU A 99 -5.22 15.11 -3.13
N ARG A 100 -5.85 14.13 -3.78
CA ARG A 100 -7.13 13.54 -3.37
C ARG A 100 -7.05 12.86 -2.00
N GLU A 101 -6.00 12.09 -1.73
CA GLU A 101 -5.77 11.53 -0.38
C GLU A 101 -5.67 12.65 0.68
N LEU A 102 -4.93 13.72 0.38
CA LEU A 102 -4.74 14.83 1.29
C LEU A 102 -6.04 15.59 1.58
N SER A 103 -6.96 15.74 0.60
CA SER A 103 -8.24 16.38 0.86
C SER A 103 -9.10 15.58 1.83
N TYR A 104 -9.06 14.25 1.76
CA TYR A 104 -9.77 13.40 2.73
C TYR A 104 -9.16 13.43 4.13
N LEU A 105 -7.83 13.51 4.23
CA LEU A 105 -7.12 13.59 5.51
C LEU A 105 -7.31 14.94 6.20
N ASN A 106 -7.74 15.97 5.46
CA ASN A 106 -7.89 17.33 5.96
C ASN A 106 -9.28 17.90 5.61
N LYS A 107 -10.28 17.56 6.42
CA LYS A 107 -11.67 18.03 6.28
C LYS A 107 -11.73 19.55 6.08
N GLY A 108 -12.47 19.99 5.07
CA GLY A 108 -12.69 21.40 4.77
C GLY A 108 -11.54 22.09 4.02
N ILE A 109 -10.40 21.42 3.75
CA ILE A 109 -9.35 21.98 2.88
C ILE A 109 -9.68 21.69 1.42
N THR A 110 -9.75 22.74 0.62
CA THR A 110 -9.85 22.64 -0.85
C THR A 110 -8.47 22.63 -1.47
N ILE A 111 -8.21 21.65 -2.32
CA ILE A 111 -6.97 21.52 -3.08
C ILE A 111 -7.34 21.52 -4.57
N THR A 112 -6.65 22.34 -5.37
CA THR A 112 -6.86 22.41 -6.81
C THR A 112 -5.58 21.98 -7.52
N LEU A 113 -5.72 21.12 -8.54
CA LEU A 113 -4.64 20.71 -9.43
C LEU A 113 -4.98 21.15 -10.84
N THR A 114 -4.12 21.97 -11.45
CA THR A 114 -4.27 22.42 -12.84
C THR A 114 -3.02 22.05 -13.62
N ASP A 115 -3.21 21.50 -14.82
CA ASP A 115 -2.16 21.11 -15.74
C ASP A 115 -2.13 22.02 -16.95
N GLU A 116 -1.13 22.90 -17.01
CA GLU A 116 -1.00 23.93 -18.04
C GLU A 116 -0.24 23.45 -19.29
N ARG A 117 0.07 22.15 -19.41
CA ARG A 117 0.83 21.60 -20.56
C ARG A 117 0.04 21.59 -21.86
N GLU A 118 -1.27 21.37 -21.77
CA GLU A 118 -2.17 21.26 -22.92
C GLU A 118 -3.45 22.06 -22.67
N THR A 119 -3.88 22.81 -23.68
CA THR A 119 -5.18 23.49 -23.68
C THR A 119 -6.25 22.56 -24.26
N LEU A 120 -7.39 22.46 -23.58
CA LEU A 120 -8.58 21.77 -24.05
C LEU A 120 -9.23 22.54 -25.22
N GLU A 121 -10.16 21.89 -25.93
CA GLU A 121 -10.86 22.48 -27.09
C GLU A 121 -11.61 23.78 -26.76
N ASP A 122 -12.03 23.94 -25.50
CA ASP A 122 -12.72 25.14 -24.99
C ASP A 122 -11.77 26.27 -24.54
N GLY A 123 -10.46 26.08 -24.70
CA GLY A 123 -9.41 27.01 -24.30
C GLY A 123 -9.04 26.96 -22.81
N SER A 124 -9.63 26.05 -22.03
CA SER A 124 -9.28 25.83 -20.62
C SER A 124 -8.14 24.81 -20.45
N PHE A 125 -7.62 24.69 -19.22
CA PHE A 125 -6.63 23.69 -18.85
C PHE A 125 -7.30 22.53 -18.11
N LYS A 126 -6.74 21.32 -18.22
CA LYS A 126 -7.18 20.19 -17.38
C LYS A 126 -7.04 20.57 -15.91
N SER A 127 -8.14 20.55 -15.17
CA SER A 127 -8.17 20.94 -13.76
C SER A 127 -9.09 20.03 -12.94
N GLU A 128 -8.67 19.69 -11.73
CA GLU A 128 -9.45 18.94 -10.74
C GLU A 128 -9.47 19.71 -9.41
N VAL A 129 -10.62 19.69 -8.73
CA VAL A 129 -10.82 20.26 -7.40
C VAL A 129 -11.14 19.13 -6.42
N PHE A 130 -10.34 19.01 -5.38
CA PHE A 130 -10.48 18.04 -4.31
C PHE A 130 -10.94 18.73 -3.03
N HIS A 131 -12.08 18.31 -2.50
CA HIS A 131 -12.67 18.82 -1.26
C HIS A 131 -13.44 17.69 -0.58
N SER A 132 -13.34 17.60 0.75
CA SER A 132 -14.06 16.59 1.53
C SER A 132 -14.57 17.19 2.84
N GLU A 133 -15.84 16.94 3.13
CA GLU A 133 -16.47 17.29 4.42
C GLU A 133 -16.49 16.07 5.35
N GLY A 134 -16.75 14.87 4.81
CA GLY A 134 -16.82 13.61 5.56
C GLY A 134 -15.47 12.97 5.90
N GLY A 135 -14.36 13.48 5.36
CA GLY A 135 -13.00 13.03 5.66
C GLY A 135 -12.78 11.54 5.39
N LEU A 136 -12.32 10.79 6.40
CA LEU A 136 -11.98 9.37 6.22
C LEU A 136 -13.17 8.49 5.82
N LYS A 137 -14.42 8.87 6.15
CA LYS A 137 -15.61 8.12 5.70
C LYS A 137 -15.71 8.11 4.18
N GLU A 138 -15.59 9.28 3.58
CA GLU A 138 -15.61 9.43 2.12
C GLU A 138 -14.38 8.77 1.50
N PHE A 139 -13.23 8.84 2.19
CA PHE A 139 -12.02 8.19 1.68
C PHE A 139 -12.19 6.68 1.56
N VAL A 140 -12.69 6.02 2.61
CA VAL A 140 -12.97 4.57 2.59
C VAL A 140 -13.96 4.24 1.49
N ALA A 141 -15.04 5.03 1.34
CA ALA A 141 -16.00 4.82 0.26
C ALA A 141 -15.37 4.96 -1.14
N TYR A 142 -14.44 5.90 -1.32
CA TYR A 142 -13.71 6.11 -2.56
C TYR A 142 -12.79 4.93 -2.89
N ILE A 143 -11.90 4.53 -1.96
CA ILE A 143 -10.95 3.43 -2.18
C ILE A 143 -11.64 2.06 -2.31
N ASP A 144 -12.82 1.91 -1.70
CA ASP A 144 -13.61 0.68 -1.75
C ASP A 144 -14.66 0.70 -2.87
N GLY A 145 -14.72 1.77 -3.68
CA GLY A 145 -15.75 1.97 -4.70
C GLY A 145 -15.73 0.94 -5.84
N SER A 146 -14.62 0.22 -6.03
CA SER A 146 -14.50 -0.87 -7.00
C SER A 146 -14.85 -2.26 -6.42
N ARG A 147 -15.12 -2.34 -5.10
CA ARG A 147 -15.41 -3.59 -4.39
C ARG A 147 -16.87 -3.62 -3.95
N GLU A 148 -17.47 -4.80 -3.99
CA GLU A 148 -18.84 -5.00 -3.52
C GLU A 148 -18.86 -4.98 -1.99
N ALA A 149 -19.48 -3.97 -1.40
CA ALA A 149 -19.62 -3.83 0.05
C ALA A 149 -20.58 -4.89 0.60
N ILE A 150 -20.26 -5.46 1.76
CA ILE A 150 -21.19 -6.37 2.48
C ILE A 150 -22.03 -5.63 3.52
N MET A 151 -21.76 -4.34 3.66
CA MET A 151 -22.34 -3.48 4.69
C MET A 151 -22.63 -2.11 4.10
N GLU A 152 -23.70 -1.48 4.56
CA GLU A 152 -24.16 -0.20 4.06
C GLU A 152 -23.34 0.95 4.66
N ASN A 153 -23.09 0.87 5.97
CA ASN A 153 -22.48 1.96 6.71
C ASN A 153 -20.96 1.78 6.85
N VAL A 154 -20.21 2.88 6.66
CA VAL A 154 -18.79 2.92 7.01
C VAL A 154 -18.69 3.05 8.53
N ILE A 155 -18.01 2.09 9.17
CA ILE A 155 -17.68 2.17 10.60
C ILE A 155 -16.65 3.28 10.77
N PHE A 156 -16.92 4.22 11.66
CA PHE A 156 -16.08 5.40 11.81
C PHE A 156 -16.05 5.88 13.25
N MET A 157 -14.89 6.36 13.69
CA MET A 157 -14.75 7.11 14.92
C MET A 157 -13.62 8.14 14.79
N GLU A 158 -13.88 9.31 15.34
CA GLU A 158 -12.88 10.34 15.61
C GLU A 158 -12.84 10.56 17.12
N GLY A 159 -11.67 10.55 17.72
CA GLY A 159 -11.52 10.76 19.14
C GLY A 159 -10.08 11.06 19.54
N GLU A 160 -9.91 11.44 20.80
CA GLU A 160 -8.59 11.75 21.37
C GLU A 160 -8.39 10.90 22.62
N ARG A 161 -7.23 10.24 22.71
CA ARG A 161 -6.80 9.50 23.89
C ARG A 161 -5.34 9.83 24.14
N ASP A 162 -5.00 10.11 25.40
CA ASP A 162 -3.62 10.39 25.81
C ASP A 162 -2.99 11.53 24.97
N ASP A 163 -3.77 12.59 24.68
CA ASP A 163 -3.43 13.75 23.81
C ASP A 163 -3.08 13.39 22.35
N ILE A 164 -3.49 12.21 21.88
CA ILE A 164 -3.28 11.74 20.51
C ILE A 164 -4.64 11.68 19.80
N PRO A 165 -4.93 12.63 18.90
CA PRO A 165 -6.10 12.54 18.04
C PRO A 165 -5.95 11.37 17.06
N VAL A 166 -6.98 10.53 17.03
CA VAL A 166 -7.07 9.31 16.23
C VAL A 166 -8.38 9.38 15.44
N GLU A 167 -8.27 9.18 14.14
CA GLU A 167 -9.42 9.06 13.25
C GLU A 167 -9.31 7.73 12.50
N VAL A 168 -10.36 6.92 12.55
CA VAL A 168 -10.41 5.61 11.90
C VAL A 168 -11.72 5.47 11.14
N ALA A 169 -11.61 4.99 9.90
CA ALA A 169 -12.75 4.58 9.09
C ALA A 169 -12.48 3.17 8.54
N MET A 170 -13.50 2.31 8.51
CA MET A 170 -13.38 0.99 7.92
C MET A 170 -14.70 0.45 7.37
N ARG A 171 -14.59 -0.42 6.36
CA ARG A 171 -15.70 -1.12 5.73
C ARG A 171 -15.26 -2.52 5.30
N TYR A 172 -16.15 -3.49 5.42
CA TYR A 172 -15.94 -4.82 4.84
C TYR A 172 -16.58 -4.92 3.46
N ASN A 173 -15.94 -5.70 2.59
CA ASN A 173 -16.37 -6.00 1.23
C ASN A 173 -16.29 -7.51 0.95
N THR A 174 -16.68 -7.95 -0.24
CA THR A 174 -16.68 -9.38 -0.61
C THR A 174 -15.29 -9.93 -0.97
N SER A 175 -14.27 -9.08 -1.11
CA SER A 175 -12.91 -9.50 -1.50
C SER A 175 -12.18 -10.29 -0.41
N PHE A 176 -11.02 -10.85 -0.77
CA PHE A 176 -10.20 -11.69 0.11
C PHE A 176 -8.93 -10.98 0.61
N ASN A 177 -8.71 -9.73 0.21
CA ASN A 177 -7.50 -8.99 0.54
C ASN A 177 -7.79 -7.91 1.57
N GLU A 178 -6.81 -7.67 2.44
CA GLU A 178 -6.79 -6.51 3.33
C GLU A 178 -6.32 -5.29 2.52
N ASN A 179 -7.10 -4.21 2.54
CA ASN A 179 -6.72 -2.91 1.97
C ASN A 179 -6.63 -1.86 3.08
N LEU A 180 -5.45 -1.79 3.70
CA LEU A 180 -5.20 -0.94 4.87
C LEU A 180 -4.29 0.23 4.51
N HIS A 181 -4.80 1.45 4.67
CA HIS A 181 -4.03 2.68 4.52
C HIS A 181 -3.81 3.30 5.89
N SER A 182 -2.59 3.79 6.15
CA SER A 182 -2.26 4.34 7.45
C SER A 182 -1.44 5.61 7.34
N TYR A 183 -1.75 6.57 8.22
CA TYR A 183 -1.21 7.91 8.16
C TYR A 183 -0.82 8.41 9.55
N VAL A 184 0.32 9.10 9.62
CA VAL A 184 0.77 9.85 10.78
C VAL A 184 1.05 11.28 10.32
N ASN A 185 0.31 12.25 10.85
CA ASN A 185 0.45 13.66 10.45
C ASN A 185 0.42 13.87 8.92
N ASN A 186 -0.55 13.23 8.24
CA ASN A 186 -0.73 13.23 6.77
C ASN A 186 0.35 12.50 5.95
N ILE A 187 1.31 11.83 6.60
CA ILE A 187 2.34 11.02 5.93
C ILE A 187 1.89 9.57 5.89
N ASN A 188 1.92 8.96 4.70
CA ASN A 188 1.55 7.57 4.51
C ASN A 188 2.64 6.64 5.09
N THR A 189 2.27 5.84 6.08
CA THR A 189 3.13 4.83 6.71
C THR A 189 2.86 3.46 6.09
N HIS A 190 3.30 3.24 4.87
CA HIS A 190 3.01 2.00 4.11
C HIS A 190 3.68 0.74 4.71
N GLU A 191 4.76 0.88 5.48
CA GLU A 191 5.35 -0.21 6.26
C GLU A 191 4.67 -0.39 7.63
N GLY A 192 3.69 0.46 7.95
CA GLY A 192 2.86 0.38 9.14
C GLY A 192 3.48 1.02 10.38
N GLY A 193 3.46 0.31 11.51
CA GLY A 193 3.98 0.83 12.78
C GLY A 193 3.08 0.54 13.97
N THR A 194 3.36 1.21 15.08
CA THR A 194 2.70 1.01 16.38
C THR A 194 1.20 1.30 16.35
N HIS A 195 0.76 2.32 15.60
CA HIS A 195 -0.67 2.64 15.38
C HIS A 195 -1.40 1.48 14.72
N LEU A 196 -0.84 0.88 13.67
CA LEU A 196 -1.44 -0.27 13.00
C LEU A 196 -1.46 -1.51 13.88
N ALA A 197 -0.42 -1.72 14.70
CA ALA A 197 -0.40 -2.81 15.68
C ALA A 197 -1.55 -2.65 16.70
N GLY A 198 -1.80 -1.42 17.18
CA GLY A 198 -2.94 -1.09 18.03
C GLY A 198 -4.29 -1.37 17.37
N PHE A 199 -4.47 -0.90 16.13
CA PHE A 199 -5.67 -1.15 15.32
C PHE A 199 -5.96 -2.65 15.17
N ARG A 200 -4.95 -3.44 14.73
CA ARG A 200 -5.09 -4.89 14.52
C ARG A 200 -5.41 -5.65 15.81
N ARG A 201 -4.81 -5.24 16.93
CA ARG A 201 -5.06 -5.84 18.24
C ARG A 201 -6.51 -5.60 18.69
N ALA A 202 -6.98 -4.35 18.61
CA ALA A 202 -8.35 -3.99 18.97
C ALA A 202 -9.37 -4.69 18.07
N LEU A 203 -9.17 -4.65 16.75
CA LEU A 203 -10.01 -5.34 15.76
C LEU A 203 -10.18 -6.82 16.11
N THR A 204 -9.06 -7.53 16.29
CA THR A 204 -9.06 -8.97 16.59
C THR A 204 -9.76 -9.24 17.91
N ARG A 205 -9.42 -8.50 18.98
CA ARG A 205 -9.96 -8.75 20.32
C ARG A 205 -11.47 -8.50 20.38
N THR A 206 -11.94 -7.37 19.82
CA THR A 206 -13.35 -6.97 19.90
C THR A 206 -14.23 -7.88 19.03
N LEU A 207 -13.84 -8.13 17.78
CA LEU A 207 -14.63 -8.99 16.89
C LEU A 207 -14.61 -10.46 17.33
N LYS A 208 -13.48 -10.95 17.87
CA LYS A 208 -13.41 -12.31 18.42
C LYS A 208 -14.35 -12.49 19.60
N LYS A 209 -14.32 -11.56 20.57
CA LYS A 209 -15.23 -11.58 21.72
C LYS A 209 -16.68 -11.63 21.25
N TYR A 210 -17.06 -10.75 20.32
CA TYR A 210 -18.43 -10.72 19.78
C TYR A 210 -18.81 -12.01 19.04
N ALA A 211 -17.90 -12.59 18.24
CA ALA A 211 -18.15 -13.84 17.53
C ALA A 211 -18.32 -15.04 18.49
N ASP A 212 -17.51 -15.10 19.55
CA ASP A 212 -17.59 -16.12 20.60
C ASP A 212 -18.89 -15.99 21.40
N ASP A 213 -19.31 -14.76 21.74
CA ASP A 213 -20.59 -14.50 22.43
C ASP A 213 -21.81 -14.94 21.59
N LEU A 214 -21.73 -14.85 20.26
CA LEU A 214 -22.75 -15.38 19.34
C LEU A 214 -22.72 -16.91 19.17
N GLY A 215 -21.63 -17.57 19.60
CA GLY A 215 -21.42 -19.02 19.48
C GLY A 215 -21.34 -19.54 18.05
N ILE A 216 -21.08 -18.68 17.06
CA ILE A 216 -21.00 -19.07 15.63
C ILE A 216 -19.75 -19.94 15.35
N PRO A 217 -18.54 -19.58 15.81
CA PRO A 217 -17.33 -20.37 15.52
C PRO A 217 -17.42 -21.82 16.02
N GLN A 218 -18.01 -22.02 17.20
CA GLN A 218 -18.19 -23.33 17.83
C GLN A 218 -19.19 -24.20 17.06
N LYS A 219 -20.30 -23.61 16.58
CA LYS A 219 -21.28 -24.30 15.72
C LYS A 219 -20.65 -24.76 14.41
N GLU A 220 -19.79 -23.92 13.84
CA GLU A 220 -19.12 -24.19 12.57
C GLU A 220 -17.84 -25.02 12.71
N LYS A 221 -17.41 -25.31 13.94
CA LYS A 221 -16.18 -26.06 14.29
C LYS A 221 -14.92 -25.48 13.64
N VAL A 222 -14.84 -24.15 13.60
CA VAL A 222 -13.75 -23.42 12.94
C VAL A 222 -13.04 -22.56 13.97
N GLU A 223 -11.72 -22.64 13.97
CA GLU A 223 -10.86 -21.77 14.77
C GLU A 223 -10.55 -20.52 13.97
N ILE A 224 -10.87 -19.36 14.54
CA ILE A 224 -10.65 -18.04 13.93
C ILE A 224 -9.36 -17.43 14.49
N THR A 225 -8.55 -16.88 13.60
CA THR A 225 -7.28 -16.19 13.88
C THR A 225 -7.38 -14.71 13.54
N GLY A 226 -6.43 -13.89 14.02
CA GLY A 226 -6.42 -12.44 13.78
C GLY A 226 -6.42 -12.05 12.31
N ASP A 227 -5.93 -12.92 11.43
CA ASP A 227 -5.85 -12.67 9.99
C ASP A 227 -7.19 -12.84 9.29
N ASP A 228 -8.04 -13.74 9.81
CA ASP A 228 -9.37 -13.99 9.27
C ASP A 228 -10.28 -12.76 9.46
N PHE A 229 -10.04 -11.94 10.49
CA PHE A 229 -10.74 -10.66 10.71
C PHE A 229 -10.31 -9.56 9.74
N ARG A 230 -9.19 -9.71 9.02
CA ARG A 230 -8.67 -8.68 8.11
C ARG A 230 -9.02 -8.97 6.66
N GLU A 231 -9.57 -10.15 6.38
CA GLU A 231 -9.96 -10.57 5.05
C GLU A 231 -11.11 -9.71 4.52
N GLY A 232 -10.91 -9.07 3.36
CA GLY A 232 -11.89 -8.18 2.75
C GLY A 232 -12.20 -6.93 3.56
N LEU A 233 -11.26 -6.51 4.41
CA LEU A 233 -11.33 -5.27 5.17
C LEU A 233 -10.64 -4.15 4.38
N THR A 234 -11.37 -3.06 4.15
CA THR A 234 -10.79 -1.79 3.72
C THR A 234 -10.83 -0.81 4.87
N ALA A 235 -9.68 -0.26 5.26
CA ALA A 235 -9.58 0.63 6.42
C ALA A 235 -8.56 1.76 6.21
N VAL A 236 -8.86 2.91 6.79
CA VAL A 236 -7.96 4.05 6.87
C VAL A 236 -7.77 4.43 8.33
N VAL A 237 -6.51 4.48 8.78
CA VAL A 237 -6.13 4.87 10.14
C VAL A 237 -5.26 6.13 10.06
N SER A 238 -5.73 7.25 10.62
CA SER A 238 -4.98 8.50 10.68
C SER A 238 -4.75 8.89 12.13
N VAL A 239 -3.49 9.15 12.50
CA VAL A 239 -3.13 9.63 13.83
C VAL A 239 -2.37 10.94 13.75
N LYS A 240 -2.62 11.81 14.73
CA LYS A 240 -1.91 13.07 14.91
C LYS A 240 -0.99 12.94 16.12
N VAL A 241 0.32 12.93 15.88
CA VAL A 241 1.34 12.74 16.92
C VAL A 241 2.19 14.00 16.98
N MET A 242 2.41 14.53 18.18
CA MET A 242 3.21 15.74 18.36
C MET A 242 4.70 15.51 18.04
N GLU A 243 5.27 14.41 18.53
CA GLU A 243 6.67 14.02 18.31
C GLU A 243 6.75 12.61 17.69
N PRO A 244 6.41 12.44 16.40
CA PRO A 244 6.46 11.13 15.78
C PRO A 244 7.90 10.67 15.57
N GLN A 245 8.21 9.47 16.05
CA GLN A 245 9.46 8.77 15.86
C GLN A 245 9.25 7.75 14.75
N PHE A 246 9.94 7.94 13.63
CA PHE A 246 9.88 7.02 12.50
C PHE A 246 11.14 6.15 12.43
N GLU A 247 10.98 4.92 11.96
CA GLU A 247 12.11 4.09 11.53
C GLU A 247 12.63 4.65 10.18
N GLY A 248 13.77 5.34 10.21
CA GLY A 248 14.40 5.91 9.02
C GLY A 248 13.80 7.23 8.49
N GLN A 249 14.46 7.80 7.49
CA GLN A 249 14.14 9.12 6.94
C GLN A 249 12.88 9.13 6.05
N THR A 250 12.59 8.01 5.40
CA THR A 250 11.45 7.84 4.48
C THR A 250 10.10 7.83 5.22
N LYS A 251 10.10 7.81 6.56
CA LYS A 251 8.92 7.92 7.44
C LYS A 251 7.84 6.89 7.14
N THR A 252 8.28 5.68 6.83
CA THR A 252 7.44 4.57 6.36
C THR A 252 6.81 3.80 7.51
N LYS A 253 7.45 3.80 8.68
CA LYS A 253 7.03 3.05 9.86
C LYS A 253 7.13 3.85 11.15
N LEU A 254 6.05 3.84 11.94
CA LEU A 254 5.97 4.55 13.23
C LEU A 254 6.48 3.70 14.41
N GLY A 255 7.29 4.29 15.28
CA GLY A 255 7.90 3.66 16.46
C GLY A 255 7.34 4.09 17.83
N ASN A 256 6.50 5.12 17.92
CA ASN A 256 5.92 5.59 19.20
C ASN A 256 5.02 4.54 19.85
N SER A 257 5.47 3.90 20.93
CA SER A 257 4.74 2.81 21.59
C SER A 257 3.38 3.22 22.18
N GLU A 258 3.29 4.44 22.69
CA GLU A 258 2.10 5.05 23.30
C GLU A 258 0.94 5.17 22.31
N VAL A 259 1.24 5.38 21.02
CA VAL A 259 0.24 5.50 19.95
C VAL A 259 -0.53 4.19 19.78
N SER A 260 0.12 3.03 20.01
CA SER A 260 -0.57 1.74 19.96
C SER A 260 -1.72 1.67 20.97
N GLY A 261 -1.53 2.21 22.18
CA GLY A 261 -2.54 2.19 23.24
C GLY A 261 -3.72 3.12 22.95
N ALA A 262 -3.45 4.32 22.44
CA ALA A 262 -4.49 5.28 22.06
C ALA A 262 -5.39 4.72 20.94
N VAL A 263 -4.78 4.18 19.88
CA VAL A 263 -5.52 3.57 18.76
C VAL A 263 -6.31 2.34 19.21
N ASP A 264 -5.72 1.47 20.04
CA ASP A 264 -6.38 0.28 20.55
C ASP A 264 -7.68 0.61 21.31
N LYS A 265 -7.64 1.61 22.20
CA LYS A 265 -8.82 2.08 22.95
C LYS A 265 -9.91 2.63 22.02
N ILE A 266 -9.56 3.54 21.10
CA ILE A 266 -10.52 4.17 20.17
C ILE A 266 -11.17 3.13 19.26
N VAL A 267 -10.38 2.23 18.66
CA VAL A 267 -10.89 1.19 17.76
C VAL A 267 -11.75 0.18 18.52
N GLY A 268 -11.37 -0.15 19.76
CA GLY A 268 -12.15 -1.02 20.63
C GLY A 268 -13.53 -0.46 20.95
N GLU A 269 -13.60 0.82 21.31
CA GLU A 269 -14.85 1.56 21.56
C GLU A 269 -15.70 1.68 20.30
N MET A 270 -15.10 2.10 19.18
CA MET A 270 -15.74 2.20 17.86
C MET A 270 -16.43 0.89 17.47
N LEU A 271 -15.71 -0.23 17.54
CA LEU A 271 -16.24 -1.53 17.16
C LEU A 271 -17.29 -2.02 18.15
N THR A 272 -17.10 -1.81 19.45
CA THR A 272 -18.10 -2.23 20.46
C THR A 272 -19.42 -1.52 20.22
N ASN A 273 -19.39 -0.18 20.10
CA ASN A 273 -20.59 0.63 19.84
C ASN A 273 -21.26 0.20 18.53
N PHE A 274 -20.48 0.06 17.45
CA PHE A 274 -21.03 -0.34 16.16
C PHE A 274 -21.70 -1.72 16.18
N LEU A 275 -21.08 -2.72 16.81
CA LEU A 275 -21.59 -4.09 16.87
C LEU A 275 -22.86 -4.21 17.73
N GLU A 276 -23.01 -3.35 18.74
CA GLU A 276 -24.20 -3.26 19.58
C GLU A 276 -25.35 -2.52 18.88
N GLU A 277 -25.04 -1.42 18.19
CA GLU A 277 -26.03 -0.61 17.46
C GLU A 277 -26.51 -1.27 16.15
N ASN A 278 -25.65 -2.07 15.50
CA ASN A 278 -25.90 -2.64 14.17
C ASN A 278 -25.82 -4.18 14.16
N PRO A 279 -26.70 -4.89 14.88
CA PRO A 279 -26.58 -6.35 15.07
C PRO A 279 -26.73 -7.17 13.78
N ASN A 280 -27.43 -6.65 12.76
CA ASN A 280 -27.55 -7.32 11.46
C ASN A 280 -26.23 -7.26 10.68
N GLU A 281 -25.62 -6.08 10.56
CA GLU A 281 -24.31 -5.91 9.92
C GLU A 281 -23.22 -6.66 10.68
N ALA A 282 -23.26 -6.61 12.01
CA ALA A 282 -22.34 -7.35 12.88
C ALA A 282 -22.35 -8.86 12.60
N LYS A 283 -23.53 -9.46 12.43
CA LYS A 283 -23.66 -10.88 12.05
C LYS A 283 -23.07 -11.17 10.67
N ILE A 284 -23.28 -10.29 9.69
CA ILE A 284 -22.73 -10.43 8.33
C ILE A 284 -21.19 -10.43 8.38
N ILE A 285 -20.60 -9.51 9.15
CA ILE A 285 -19.15 -9.44 9.36
C ILE A 285 -18.64 -10.77 9.96
N VAL A 286 -19.25 -11.25 11.04
CA VAL A 286 -18.82 -12.51 11.68
C VAL A 286 -18.95 -13.70 10.72
N GLN A 287 -20.01 -13.77 9.93
CA GLN A 287 -20.18 -14.83 8.92
C GLN A 287 -19.08 -14.79 7.85
N LYS A 288 -18.71 -13.59 7.38
CA LYS A 288 -17.58 -13.43 6.44
C LYS A 288 -16.27 -13.93 7.06
N VAL A 289 -15.99 -13.55 8.31
CA VAL A 289 -14.77 -13.99 9.01
C VAL A 289 -14.75 -15.51 9.18
N VAL A 290 -15.89 -16.14 9.47
CA VAL A 290 -15.98 -17.60 9.54
C VAL A 290 -15.73 -18.25 8.18
N LEU A 291 -16.23 -17.65 7.08
CA LEU A 291 -15.94 -18.12 5.73
C LEU A 291 -14.45 -18.02 5.40
N ALA A 292 -13.80 -16.91 5.74
CA ALA A 292 -12.36 -16.72 5.63
C ALA A 292 -11.58 -17.80 6.38
N ALA A 293 -11.95 -18.04 7.64
CA ALA A 293 -11.31 -19.05 8.48
C ALA A 293 -11.50 -20.47 7.92
N LYS A 294 -12.67 -20.81 7.37
CA LYS A 294 -12.90 -22.08 6.65
C LYS A 294 -12.02 -22.19 5.42
N ALA A 295 -11.92 -21.13 4.61
CA ALA A 295 -11.09 -21.10 3.42
C ALA A 295 -9.61 -21.27 3.77
N ARG A 296 -9.12 -20.64 4.84
CA ARG A 296 -7.76 -20.84 5.37
C ARG A 296 -7.51 -22.28 5.81
N GLN A 297 -8.42 -22.88 6.57
CA GLN A 297 -8.27 -24.28 7.00
C GLN A 297 -8.29 -25.25 5.82
N ALA A 298 -9.15 -25.01 4.81
CA ALA A 298 -9.16 -25.77 3.56
C ALA A 298 -7.84 -25.61 2.80
N ALA A 299 -7.33 -24.38 2.69
CA ALA A 299 -6.03 -24.11 2.06
C ALA A 299 -4.89 -24.81 2.79
N LYS A 300 -4.88 -24.81 4.13
CA LYS A 300 -3.89 -25.55 4.94
C LYS A 300 -3.93 -27.05 4.63
N LYS A 301 -5.12 -27.66 4.59
CA LYS A 301 -5.29 -29.08 4.23
C LYS A 301 -4.84 -29.37 2.80
N ALA A 302 -5.16 -28.49 1.85
CA ALA A 302 -4.72 -28.63 0.45
C ALA A 302 -3.19 -28.55 0.34
N ARG A 303 -2.55 -27.57 1.00
CA ARG A 303 -1.09 -27.45 1.08
C ARG A 303 -0.44 -28.70 1.69
N GLU A 304 -0.95 -29.18 2.82
CA GLU A 304 -0.45 -30.39 3.47
C GLU A 304 -0.59 -31.62 2.56
N MET A 305 -1.66 -31.72 1.77
CA MET A 305 -1.84 -32.79 0.79
C MET A 305 -0.84 -32.72 -0.36
N VAL A 306 -0.54 -31.52 -0.86
CA VAL A 306 0.49 -31.30 -1.90
C VAL A 306 1.88 -31.66 -1.36
N GLN A 307 2.22 -31.22 -0.15
CA GLN A 307 3.50 -31.56 0.50
C GLN A 307 3.61 -33.06 0.83
N ARG A 308 2.53 -33.70 1.30
CA ARG A 308 2.47 -35.14 1.58
C ARG A 308 2.38 -36.03 0.35
N LYS A 309 2.19 -35.51 -0.86
CA LYS A 309 2.39 -36.30 -2.09
C LYS A 309 3.86 -36.42 -2.49
N SER A 310 4.78 -35.89 -1.67
CA SER A 310 6.22 -36.04 -1.81
C SER A 310 6.93 -36.93 -0.74
N PRO A 311 6.47 -38.15 -0.33
CA PRO A 311 7.19 -38.97 0.65
C PRO A 311 7.76 -40.29 0.11
N MET A 312 7.93 -40.46 -1.20
CA MET A 312 8.76 -41.55 -1.73
C MET A 312 9.55 -41.12 -2.99
N GLY A 313 10.73 -40.54 -2.77
CA GLY A 313 11.96 -40.85 -3.51
C GLY A 313 12.04 -40.69 -5.03
N GLY A 314 11.09 -40.03 -5.70
CA GLY A 314 11.15 -39.73 -7.13
C GLY A 314 11.18 -38.23 -7.38
N SER A 315 12.04 -37.77 -8.28
CA SER A 315 12.09 -36.41 -8.85
C SER A 315 10.71 -35.98 -9.39
N GLY A 316 9.83 -35.48 -8.53
CA GLY A 316 8.45 -35.08 -8.83
C GLY A 316 8.34 -33.71 -9.47
N LEU A 317 9.22 -33.40 -10.42
CA LEU A 317 9.12 -32.18 -11.21
C LEU A 317 7.82 -32.19 -12.04
N PRO A 318 7.21 -31.02 -12.32
CA PRO A 318 6.05 -30.96 -13.19
C PRO A 318 6.33 -31.66 -14.51
N GLY A 319 5.42 -32.50 -15.00
CA GLY A 319 5.64 -33.26 -16.23
C GLY A 319 5.87 -32.41 -17.49
N LYS A 320 5.50 -31.12 -17.44
CA LYS A 320 5.75 -30.14 -18.51
C LYS A 320 7.11 -29.44 -18.41
N LEU A 321 7.75 -29.48 -17.23
CA LEU A 321 9.03 -28.82 -17.02
C LEU A 321 10.12 -29.54 -17.83
N SER A 322 10.75 -28.80 -18.73
CA SER A 322 12.02 -29.23 -19.32
C SER A 322 13.13 -28.68 -18.43
N ASP A 323 13.72 -29.53 -17.59
CA ASP A 323 14.77 -29.12 -16.63
C ASP A 323 16.12 -28.81 -17.33
N CYS A 324 17.01 -28.11 -16.63
CA CYS A 324 18.42 -27.94 -17.03
C CYS A 324 19.30 -29.04 -16.41
N SER A 325 20.49 -29.25 -16.99
CA SER A 325 21.44 -30.25 -16.46
C SER A 325 22.17 -29.79 -15.20
N SER A 326 22.43 -28.48 -15.07
CA SER A 326 23.08 -27.91 -13.90
C SER A 326 22.18 -28.06 -12.67
N LYS A 327 22.85 -28.23 -11.53
CA LYS A 327 22.23 -28.26 -10.20
C LYS A 327 22.62 -27.05 -9.36
N SER A 328 23.44 -26.14 -9.89
CA SER A 328 23.81 -24.90 -9.21
C SER A 328 22.73 -23.84 -9.43
N PRO A 329 22.00 -23.40 -8.39
CA PRO A 329 20.93 -22.42 -8.54
C PRO A 329 21.40 -21.05 -9.06
N GLU A 330 22.66 -20.69 -8.78
CA GLU A 330 23.25 -19.38 -9.11
C GLU A 330 23.40 -19.15 -10.62
N GLU A 331 23.73 -20.20 -11.35
CA GLU A 331 23.86 -20.14 -12.82
C GLU A 331 22.58 -20.58 -13.53
N SER A 332 21.67 -21.27 -12.83
CA SER A 332 20.48 -21.85 -13.43
C SER A 332 19.36 -20.82 -13.58
N GLU A 333 18.70 -20.86 -14.73
CA GLU A 333 17.64 -19.95 -15.13
C GLU A 333 16.39 -20.74 -15.51
N ILE A 334 15.20 -20.23 -15.21
CA ILE A 334 13.93 -20.80 -15.66
C ILE A 334 13.15 -19.80 -16.50
N PHE A 335 12.69 -20.25 -17.67
CA PHE A 335 11.82 -19.49 -18.56
C PHE A 335 10.37 -19.95 -18.36
N LEU A 336 9.51 -19.01 -17.96
CA LEU A 336 8.07 -19.17 -17.96
C LEU A 336 7.54 -18.73 -19.32
N VAL A 337 6.99 -19.67 -20.08
CA VAL A 337 6.67 -19.46 -21.50
C VAL A 337 5.17 -19.60 -21.75
N GLU A 338 4.63 -18.73 -22.60
CA GLU A 338 3.22 -18.78 -23.02
C GLU A 338 2.94 -19.97 -23.94
N GLY A 339 2.27 -20.99 -23.42
CA GLY A 339 1.80 -22.14 -24.18
C GLY A 339 2.87 -23.17 -24.56
N ASP A 340 2.40 -24.34 -24.97
CA ASP A 340 3.28 -25.45 -25.37
C ASP A 340 4.01 -25.19 -26.69
N SER A 341 3.46 -24.31 -27.55
CA SER A 341 4.04 -23.96 -28.85
C SER A 341 5.35 -23.20 -28.68
N ALA A 342 5.31 -22.03 -28.00
CA ALA A 342 6.52 -21.28 -27.68
C ALA A 342 7.44 -22.06 -26.73
N GLY A 343 6.87 -22.87 -25.82
CA GLY A 343 7.63 -23.79 -24.98
C GLY A 343 8.46 -24.82 -25.78
N GLY A 344 7.91 -25.34 -26.88
CA GLY A 344 8.61 -26.24 -27.80
C GLY A 344 9.80 -25.58 -28.50
N THR A 345 9.59 -24.37 -29.03
CA THR A 345 10.64 -23.57 -29.69
C THR A 345 11.74 -23.18 -28.69
N ALA A 346 11.37 -22.69 -27.51
CA ALA A 346 12.30 -22.33 -26.45
C ALA A 346 13.12 -23.54 -25.99
N LYS A 347 12.49 -24.71 -25.86
CA LYS A 347 13.18 -25.96 -25.52
C LYS A 347 14.25 -26.35 -26.54
N GLN A 348 14.01 -26.11 -27.83
CA GLN A 348 14.97 -26.42 -28.89
C GLN A 348 16.11 -25.41 -28.97
N GLY A 349 15.84 -24.13 -28.70
CA GLY A 349 16.81 -23.04 -28.80
C GLY A 349 17.66 -22.79 -27.54
N ARG A 350 17.29 -23.36 -26.39
CA ARG A 350 17.97 -23.12 -25.12
C ARG A 350 19.35 -23.76 -25.02
N ASP A 351 20.19 -23.22 -24.15
CA ASP A 351 21.30 -23.96 -23.58
C ASP A 351 20.79 -24.90 -22.48
N ARG A 352 20.71 -26.20 -22.81
CA ARG A 352 20.28 -27.25 -21.87
C ARG A 352 21.16 -27.36 -20.62
N HIS A 353 22.35 -26.75 -20.63
CA HIS A 353 23.24 -26.78 -19.49
C HIS A 353 22.61 -26.09 -18.29
N PHE A 354 22.15 -24.85 -18.44
CA PHE A 354 21.69 -24.00 -17.34
C PHE A 354 20.27 -23.42 -17.52
N GLN A 355 19.61 -23.61 -18.68
CA GLN A 355 18.28 -23.04 -18.94
C GLN A 355 17.17 -24.09 -18.86
N ALA A 356 16.20 -23.89 -17.97
CA ALA A 356 14.98 -24.66 -17.82
C ALA A 356 13.78 -23.96 -18.48
N ILE A 357 12.83 -24.73 -19.03
CA ILE A 357 11.63 -24.19 -19.70
C ILE A 357 10.38 -24.77 -19.04
N LEU A 358 9.48 -23.89 -18.57
CA LEU A 358 8.17 -24.24 -18.04
C LEU A 358 7.07 -23.59 -18.91
N PRO A 359 6.42 -24.37 -19.79
CA PRO A 359 5.26 -23.89 -20.54
C PRO A 359 4.03 -23.75 -19.62
N LEU A 360 3.37 -22.59 -19.69
CA LEU A 360 2.13 -22.29 -18.97
C LEU A 360 0.94 -22.36 -19.93
N ARG A 361 -0.17 -22.99 -19.51
CA ARG A 361 -1.36 -23.11 -20.36
C ARG A 361 -2.47 -22.16 -19.97
N GLY A 362 -2.99 -21.44 -20.96
CA GLY A 362 -4.14 -20.54 -20.81
C GLY A 362 -3.82 -19.33 -19.93
N LYS A 363 -4.87 -18.58 -19.60
CA LYS A 363 -4.75 -17.42 -18.71
C LYS A 363 -4.58 -17.90 -17.27
N ILE A 364 -3.54 -17.44 -16.61
CA ILE A 364 -3.25 -17.77 -15.21
C ILE A 364 -4.40 -17.25 -14.34
N LEU A 365 -4.71 -17.98 -13.28
CA LEU A 365 -5.71 -17.54 -12.31
C LEU A 365 -5.28 -16.21 -11.71
N ASN A 366 -6.14 -15.19 -11.82
CA ASN A 366 -5.91 -13.92 -11.15
C ASN A 366 -5.98 -14.14 -9.63
N VAL A 367 -4.81 -14.10 -8.99
CA VAL A 367 -4.66 -14.37 -7.54
C VAL A 367 -5.26 -13.26 -6.68
N GLU A 368 -5.26 -12.01 -7.16
CA GLU A 368 -5.84 -10.85 -6.47
C GLU A 368 -7.36 -11.01 -6.23
N LYS A 369 -8.05 -11.68 -7.16
CA LYS A 369 -9.50 -11.90 -7.10
C LYS A 369 -9.91 -13.29 -6.60
N SER A 370 -8.95 -14.13 -6.21
CA SER A 370 -9.21 -15.54 -5.92
C SER A 370 -8.92 -15.92 -4.48
N MET A 371 -9.76 -16.79 -3.91
CA MET A 371 -9.50 -17.37 -2.58
C MET A 371 -8.22 -18.20 -2.58
N LEU A 372 -7.46 -18.11 -1.47
CA LEU A 372 -6.17 -18.79 -1.31
C LEU A 372 -6.23 -20.31 -1.60
N HIS A 373 -7.31 -21.00 -1.22
CA HIS A 373 -7.45 -22.43 -1.51
C HIS A 373 -7.54 -22.72 -3.02
N LYS A 374 -8.26 -21.89 -3.80
CA LYS A 374 -8.32 -22.02 -5.26
C LYS A 374 -6.96 -21.75 -5.91
N VAL A 375 -6.20 -20.83 -5.33
CA VAL A 375 -4.81 -20.55 -5.76
C VAL A 375 -3.94 -21.78 -5.57
N TYR A 376 -3.99 -22.43 -4.40
CA TYR A 376 -3.23 -23.67 -4.18
C TYR A 376 -3.75 -24.89 -4.91
N ASP A 377 -5.04 -24.92 -5.27
CA ASP A 377 -5.62 -26.00 -6.06
C ASP A 377 -5.35 -25.83 -7.57
N ASN A 378 -4.94 -24.64 -8.02
CA ASN A 378 -4.62 -24.37 -9.41
C ASN A 378 -3.34 -25.11 -9.86
N GLU A 379 -3.46 -25.91 -10.92
CA GLU A 379 -2.36 -26.74 -11.43
C GLU A 379 -1.17 -25.93 -11.96
N GLU A 380 -1.39 -24.81 -12.64
CA GLU A 380 -0.28 -23.99 -13.18
C GLU A 380 0.51 -23.34 -12.04
N ILE A 381 -0.17 -22.85 -11.00
CA ILE A 381 0.47 -22.30 -9.80
C ILE A 381 1.23 -23.40 -9.04
N LYS A 382 0.64 -24.59 -8.83
CA LYS A 382 1.34 -25.74 -8.24
C LYS A 382 2.59 -26.11 -9.03
N ASN A 383 2.51 -26.09 -10.36
CA ASN A 383 3.64 -26.40 -11.23
C ASN A 383 4.76 -25.38 -11.07
N ILE A 384 4.45 -24.08 -10.98
CA ILE A 384 5.45 -23.04 -10.72
C ILE A 384 6.15 -23.26 -9.38
N TYR A 385 5.39 -23.46 -8.29
CA TYR A 385 5.97 -23.73 -6.96
C TYR A 385 6.90 -24.95 -6.98
N THR A 386 6.43 -26.05 -7.59
CA THR A 386 7.18 -27.31 -7.67
C THR A 386 8.41 -27.17 -8.56
N ALA A 387 8.32 -26.45 -9.68
CA ALA A 387 9.45 -26.20 -10.57
C ALA A 387 10.54 -25.40 -9.86
N LEU A 388 10.18 -24.30 -9.20
CA LEU A 388 11.08 -23.43 -8.46
C LEU A 388 11.68 -24.11 -7.22
N GLY A 389 11.03 -25.15 -6.70
CA GLY A 389 11.45 -25.82 -5.47
C GLY A 389 11.11 -25.05 -4.20
N VAL A 390 10.15 -24.13 -4.29
CA VAL A 390 9.71 -23.29 -3.17
C VAL A 390 8.45 -23.87 -2.52
N SER A 391 8.29 -23.63 -1.23
CA SER A 391 7.10 -24.03 -0.49
C SER A 391 6.61 -22.89 0.40
N VAL A 392 5.31 -22.85 0.69
CA VAL A 392 4.77 -21.90 1.67
C VAL A 392 4.89 -22.50 3.07
N GLY A 393 5.50 -21.75 3.99
CA GLY A 393 5.76 -22.09 5.39
C GLY A 393 7.24 -22.29 5.68
N THR A 394 7.77 -21.55 6.66
CA THR A 394 9.04 -21.83 7.36
C THR A 394 8.76 -22.37 8.77
N GLU A 395 9.79 -22.80 9.50
CA GLU A 395 9.66 -23.20 10.91
C GLU A 395 9.13 -22.04 11.79
N GLU A 396 9.44 -20.81 11.40
CA GLU A 396 9.09 -19.59 12.13
C GLU A 396 7.76 -18.97 11.66
N ASP A 397 7.41 -19.10 10.38
CA ASP A 397 6.20 -18.50 9.80
C ASP A 397 5.51 -19.42 8.77
N SER A 398 4.31 -19.89 9.12
CA SER A 398 3.45 -20.73 8.27
C SER A 398 2.98 -20.07 6.95
N LYS A 399 3.20 -18.77 6.78
CA LYS A 399 2.83 -18.00 5.59
C LYS A 399 4.04 -17.53 4.76
N ALA A 400 5.23 -17.50 5.34
CA ALA A 400 6.44 -17.10 4.63
C ALA A 400 6.76 -18.04 3.45
N LEU A 401 7.30 -17.49 2.36
CA LEU A 401 7.80 -18.30 1.26
C LEU A 401 9.16 -18.89 1.66
N ASN A 402 9.25 -20.21 1.74
CA ASN A 402 10.48 -20.92 2.01
C ASN A 402 11.29 -21.07 0.71
N MET A 403 12.41 -20.36 0.66
CA MET A 403 13.33 -20.31 -0.48
C MET A 403 14.56 -21.21 -0.30
N ALA A 404 14.66 -21.99 0.80
CA ALA A 404 15.86 -22.78 1.10
C ALA A 404 16.19 -23.85 0.05
N LYS A 405 15.20 -24.25 -0.75
CA LYS A 405 15.35 -25.23 -1.84
C LYS A 405 15.13 -24.59 -3.22
N LEU A 406 15.29 -23.27 -3.34
CA LEU A 406 15.16 -22.56 -4.60
C LEU A 406 16.14 -23.12 -5.63
N ARG A 407 15.64 -23.44 -6.82
CA ARG A 407 16.40 -24.14 -7.86
C ARG A 407 17.00 -23.22 -8.93
N TYR A 408 16.48 -22.01 -9.06
CA TYR A 408 16.88 -21.06 -10.11
C TYR A 408 16.95 -19.65 -9.51
N HIS A 409 18.10 -18.99 -9.64
CA HIS A 409 18.27 -17.61 -9.18
C HIS A 409 17.83 -16.57 -10.22
N LYS A 410 17.55 -17.00 -11.46
CA LYS A 410 16.93 -16.15 -12.49
C LYS A 410 15.62 -16.76 -12.98
N ILE A 411 14.58 -15.96 -12.91
CA ILE A 411 13.25 -16.30 -13.43
C ILE A 411 12.96 -15.33 -14.57
N VAL A 412 12.82 -15.86 -15.79
CA VAL A 412 12.58 -15.07 -17.00
C VAL A 412 11.14 -15.31 -17.46
N ILE A 413 10.37 -14.23 -17.56
CA ILE A 413 9.02 -14.27 -18.12
C ILE A 413 9.14 -13.98 -19.62
N MET A 414 8.82 -14.97 -20.45
CA MET A 414 8.95 -14.89 -21.90
C MET A 414 7.56 -15.04 -22.53
N THR A 415 6.96 -13.90 -22.85
CA THR A 415 5.61 -13.77 -23.44
C THR A 415 5.68 -13.13 -24.81
N ASP A 416 4.66 -13.35 -25.63
CA ASP A 416 4.56 -12.72 -26.95
C ASP A 416 4.35 -11.20 -26.82
N ALA A 417 4.77 -10.46 -27.85
CA ALA A 417 4.67 -9.00 -27.91
C ALA A 417 3.27 -8.54 -28.38
N ASP A 418 2.22 -9.14 -27.83
CA ASP A 418 0.83 -8.83 -28.14
C ASP A 418 0.01 -8.53 -26.87
N VAL A 419 -1.31 -8.39 -27.04
CA VAL A 419 -2.23 -8.06 -25.95
C VAL A 419 -2.39 -9.21 -24.96
N ASP A 420 -2.36 -10.46 -25.42
CA ASP A 420 -2.50 -11.63 -24.56
C ASP A 420 -1.21 -11.88 -23.76
N GLY A 421 -0.04 -11.73 -24.37
CA GLY A 421 1.25 -11.76 -23.69
C GLY A 421 1.38 -10.64 -22.65
N SER A 422 0.90 -9.43 -22.97
CA SER A 422 0.82 -8.33 -22.00
C SER A 422 -0.07 -8.66 -20.80
N HIS A 423 -1.21 -9.33 -21.03
CA HIS A 423 -2.12 -9.75 -19.97
C HIS A 423 -1.49 -10.85 -19.09
N ILE A 424 -0.81 -11.83 -19.68
CA ILE A 424 -0.10 -12.88 -18.91
C ILE A 424 1.00 -12.26 -18.06
N ARG A 425 1.77 -11.31 -18.60
CA ARG A 425 2.78 -10.56 -17.85
C ARG A 425 2.22 -9.78 -16.67
N THR A 426 0.96 -9.35 -16.73
CA THR A 426 0.28 -8.68 -15.61
C THR A 426 -0.26 -9.68 -14.57
N LEU A 427 -0.57 -10.91 -14.97
CA LEU A 427 -1.09 -11.94 -14.06
C LEU A 427 0.02 -12.69 -13.31
N LEU A 428 1.19 -12.83 -13.93
CA LEU A 428 2.44 -13.30 -13.30
C LEU A 428 3.05 -12.19 -12.44
#